data_AF-A0A5D8YCY8-F1
#
_entry.id   AF-A0A5D8YCY8-F1
#
_cell.length_a   1.000
_cell.length_b   1.000
_cell.length_c   1.000
_cell.angle_alpha   90.00
_cell.angle_beta   90.00
_cell.angle_gamma   90.00
#
_symmetry.space_group_name_H-M   'P 1'
#
loop_
_entity.id
_entity.type
_entity.pdbx_description
1 polymer ?
#
loop_
_entity_poly.entity_id
_entity_poly.type
_entity_poly.pdbx_seq_one_letter_code
_entity_poly.pdbx_strand_id
1 'polypeptide(L)'
;MIKFTAAVLVLTSSLAQAAGPPACAVPGKMEHWRADYCLAKVGTDDILAAQSCLETEEKVLFRSACTANLYYKRKICVLNAAAAGTSVEKCVADPAVVGPTVRNGGA
;
A
#
# COMPACT_ATOMS: atom_id res chain seq x y z
N MET A 1 58.50 38.89 9.82
CA MET A 1 57.15 38.50 10.28
C MET A 1 56.25 38.42 9.05
N ILE A 2 55.89 37.21 8.59
CA ILE A 2 55.09 37.00 7.36
C ILE A 2 53.80 36.28 7.78
N LYS A 3 52.65 36.92 7.56
CA LYS A 3 51.32 36.36 7.83
C LYS A 3 50.81 35.71 6.54
N PHE A 4 50.68 34.38 6.52
CA PHE A 4 50.02 33.65 5.45
C PHE A 4 48.53 33.48 5.79
N THR A 5 47.67 34.19 5.06
CA THR A 5 46.23 34.06 5.16
C THR A 5 45.80 32.89 4.27
N ALA A 6 45.46 31.75 4.87
CA ALA A 6 44.97 30.58 4.14
C ALA A 6 43.50 30.80 3.72
N ALA A 7 43.25 30.88 2.42
CA ALA A 7 41.89 30.89 1.87
C ALA A 7 41.40 29.43 1.74
N VAL A 8 40.47 29.03 2.61
CA VAL A 8 39.82 27.72 2.57
C VAL A 8 38.68 27.79 1.55
N LEU A 9 38.88 27.15 0.39
CA LEU A 9 37.84 26.97 -0.63
C LEU A 9 36.92 25.82 -0.19
N VAL A 10 35.74 26.15 0.33
CA VAL A 10 34.71 25.15 0.68
C VAL A 10 33.94 24.78 -0.58
N LEU A 11 34.29 23.64 -1.17
CA LEU A 11 33.54 23.00 -2.26
C LEU A 11 32.23 22.43 -1.69
N THR A 12 31.14 23.19 -1.78
CA THR A 12 29.78 22.70 -1.46
C THR A 12 29.33 21.76 -2.57
N SER A 13 29.54 20.47 -2.38
CA SER A 13 28.99 19.43 -3.26
C SER A 13 27.48 19.32 -3.02
N SER A 14 26.69 19.89 -3.92
CA SER A 14 25.23 19.70 -3.95
C SER A 14 24.93 18.24 -4.29
N LEU A 15 24.67 17.42 -3.27
CA LEU A 15 24.11 16.09 -3.45
C LEU A 15 22.70 16.24 -4.03
N ALA A 16 22.55 15.95 -5.31
CA ALA A 16 21.25 15.78 -5.92
C ALA A 16 20.57 14.57 -5.27
N GLN A 17 19.64 14.82 -4.35
CA GLN A 17 18.80 13.79 -3.77
C GLN A 17 17.94 13.22 -4.90
N ALA A 18 18.30 12.04 -5.40
CA ALA A 18 17.45 11.30 -6.32
C ALA A 18 16.13 11.04 -5.58
N ALA A 19 15.05 11.67 -6.05
CA ALA A 19 13.71 11.36 -5.58
C ALA A 19 13.46 9.89 -5.92
N GLY A 20 13.33 9.05 -4.88
CA GLY A 20 12.97 7.65 -5.05
C GLY A 20 11.64 7.53 -5.81
N PRO A 21 11.32 6.32 -6.30
CA PRO A 21 10.02 6.09 -6.92
C PRO A 21 8.89 6.56 -5.98
N PRO A 22 7.81 7.15 -6.52
CA PRO A 22 6.73 7.67 -5.69
C PRO A 22 6.18 6.57 -4.78
N ALA A 23 5.96 6.91 -3.52
CA ALA A 23 5.34 6.00 -2.56
C ALA A 23 3.97 5.53 -3.09
N CYS A 24 3.64 4.25 -2.86
CA CYS A 24 2.37 3.70 -3.31
C CYS A 24 1.19 4.42 -2.63
N ALA A 25 0.21 4.85 -3.42
CA ALA A 25 -1.02 5.50 -2.93
C ALA A 25 -1.87 4.57 -2.03
N VAL A 26 -1.65 3.25 -2.11
CA VAL A 26 -2.26 2.24 -1.25
C VAL A 26 -1.16 1.56 -0.43
N PRO A 27 -0.82 2.10 0.75
CA PRO A 27 0.24 1.54 1.59
C PRO A 27 -0.16 0.18 2.18
N GLY A 28 0.82 -0.55 2.71
CA GLY A 28 0.64 -1.87 3.32
C GLY A 28 1.20 -3.02 2.50
N LYS A 29 1.17 -4.21 3.09
CA LYS A 29 1.62 -5.45 2.44
C LYS A 29 0.49 -6.06 1.61
N MET A 30 0.84 -6.61 0.45
CA MET A 30 -0.12 -7.25 -0.45
C MET A 30 -0.87 -8.39 0.25
N GLU A 31 -0.17 -9.19 1.04
CA GLU A 31 -0.74 -10.37 1.69
C GLU A 31 -1.88 -9.98 2.65
N HIS A 32 -1.75 -8.82 3.31
CA HIS A 32 -2.78 -8.30 4.23
C HIS A 32 -3.99 -7.78 3.47
N TRP A 33 -3.77 -7.06 2.36
CA TRP A 33 -4.85 -6.61 1.49
C TRP A 33 -5.63 -7.79 0.88
N ARG A 34 -4.92 -8.85 0.49
CA ARG A 34 -5.51 -10.11 0.02
C ARG A 34 -6.34 -10.79 1.10
N ALA A 35 -5.81 -10.87 2.32
CA ALA A 35 -6.52 -11.43 3.47
C ALA A 35 -7.81 -10.66 3.76
N ASP A 36 -7.73 -9.33 3.87
CA ASP A 36 -8.91 -8.48 4.11
C ASP A 36 -9.97 -8.62 3.02
N TYR A 37 -9.55 -8.73 1.74
CA TYR A 37 -10.48 -9.01 0.66
C TYR A 37 -11.18 -10.36 0.83
N CYS A 38 -10.45 -11.43 1.12
CA CYS A 38 -11.02 -12.76 1.25
C CYS A 38 -11.94 -12.91 2.47
N LEU A 39 -11.54 -12.35 3.62
CA LEU A 39 -12.36 -12.29 4.82
C LEU A 39 -13.66 -11.51 4.56
N ALA A 40 -13.57 -10.34 3.93
CA ALA A 40 -14.75 -9.54 3.56
C ALA A 40 -15.65 -10.23 2.53
N LYS A 41 -15.07 -10.92 1.54
CA LYS A 41 -15.82 -11.65 0.50
C LYS A 41 -16.61 -12.82 1.07
N VAL A 42 -16.01 -13.54 2.02
CA VAL A 42 -16.66 -14.69 2.69
C VAL A 42 -17.60 -14.22 3.81
N GLY A 43 -17.37 -13.02 4.37
CA GLY A 43 -18.16 -12.50 5.49
C GLY A 43 -17.76 -13.14 6.82
N THR A 44 -16.47 -13.40 7.01
CA THR A 44 -15.91 -14.06 8.20
C THR A 44 -14.66 -13.33 8.68
N ASP A 45 -14.34 -13.49 9.96
CA ASP A 45 -13.05 -13.12 10.57
C ASP A 45 -12.11 -14.33 10.76
N ASP A 46 -12.58 -15.55 10.50
CA ASP A 46 -11.78 -16.77 10.54
C ASP A 46 -11.00 -16.96 9.22
N ILE A 47 -9.67 -16.91 9.31
CA ILE A 47 -8.78 -17.07 8.17
C ILE A 47 -8.90 -18.46 7.52
N LEU A 48 -9.25 -19.50 8.29
CA LEU A 48 -9.42 -20.87 7.78
C LEU A 48 -10.67 -20.97 6.91
N ALA A 49 -11.75 -20.30 7.31
CA ALA A 49 -12.97 -20.21 6.49
C ALA A 49 -12.72 -19.46 5.16
N ALA A 50 -11.72 -18.57 5.11
CA ALA A 50 -11.32 -17.85 3.91
C ALA A 50 -10.24 -18.56 3.06
N GLN A 51 -9.76 -19.74 3.47
CA GLN A 51 -8.60 -20.41 2.85
C GLN A 51 -8.77 -20.65 1.35
N SER A 52 -9.94 -21.14 0.91
CA SER A 52 -10.21 -21.38 -0.52
C SER A 52 -10.11 -20.10 -1.37
N CYS A 53 -10.50 -18.95 -0.81
CA CYS A 53 -10.31 -17.65 -1.47
C CYS A 53 -8.83 -17.27 -1.53
N LEU A 54 -8.08 -17.44 -0.42
CA LEU A 54 -6.65 -17.13 -0.36
C LEU A 54 -5.85 -17.92 -1.39
N GLU A 55 -6.06 -19.24 -1.46
CA GLU A 55 -5.38 -20.13 -2.41
C GLU A 55 -5.69 -19.78 -3.87
N THR A 56 -6.88 -19.25 -4.14
CA THR A 56 -7.26 -18.78 -5.48
C THR A 56 -6.58 -17.46 -5.80
N GLU A 57 -6.64 -16.48 -4.88
CA GLU A 57 -6.08 -15.15 -5.07
C GLU A 57 -4.55 -15.12 -5.04
N GLU A 58 -3.90 -16.12 -4.42
CA GLU A 58 -2.45 -16.29 -4.44
C GLU A 58 -1.89 -16.56 -5.84
N LYS A 59 -2.70 -17.13 -6.74
CA LYS A 59 -2.31 -17.41 -8.13
C LYS A 59 -2.32 -16.15 -9.00
N VAL A 60 -2.84 -15.04 -8.50
CA VAL A 60 -2.92 -13.78 -9.26
C VAL A 60 -1.56 -13.08 -9.23
N LEU A 61 -0.95 -12.91 -10.41
CA LEU A 61 0.34 -12.26 -10.55
C LEU A 61 0.20 -10.76 -10.78
N PHE A 62 1.00 -9.98 -10.06
CA PHE A 62 1.04 -8.52 -10.17
C PHE A 62 2.43 -8.05 -10.57
N ARG A 63 2.49 -6.98 -11.38
CA ARG A 63 3.76 -6.36 -11.79
C ARG A 63 4.48 -5.68 -10.63
N SER A 64 3.76 -5.29 -9.59
CA SER A 64 4.31 -4.65 -8.40
C SER A 64 3.38 -4.84 -7.20
N ALA A 65 3.92 -4.71 -5.98
CA ALA A 65 3.13 -4.69 -4.76
C ALA A 65 2.08 -3.57 -4.76
N CYS A 66 2.39 -2.40 -5.32
CA CYS A 66 1.44 -1.30 -5.38
C CYS A 66 0.24 -1.61 -6.28
N THR A 67 0.48 -2.25 -7.42
CA THR A 67 -0.60 -2.73 -8.30
C THR A 67 -1.48 -3.76 -7.60
N ALA A 68 -0.88 -4.65 -6.82
CA ALA A 68 -1.61 -5.65 -6.04
C ALA A 68 -2.49 -5.00 -4.94
N ASN A 69 -1.91 -4.07 -4.16
CA ASN A 69 -2.64 -3.34 -3.13
C ASN A 69 -3.82 -2.57 -3.72
N LEU A 70 -3.61 -1.86 -4.83
CA LEU A 70 -4.67 -1.12 -5.52
C LEU A 70 -5.78 -2.06 -6.04
N TYR A 71 -5.40 -3.22 -6.57
CA TYR A 71 -6.35 -4.24 -7.02
C TYR A 71 -7.25 -4.71 -5.89
N TYR A 72 -6.68 -5.12 -4.75
CA TYR A 72 -7.46 -5.61 -3.62
C TYR A 72 -8.27 -4.51 -2.94
N LYS A 73 -7.73 -3.29 -2.79
CA LYS A 73 -8.51 -2.14 -2.29
C LYS A 73 -9.74 -1.90 -3.17
N ARG A 74 -9.58 -1.94 -4.50
CA ARG A 74 -10.72 -1.82 -5.42
C ARG A 74 -11.72 -2.95 -5.23
N LYS A 75 -11.28 -4.20 -5.06
CA LYS A 75 -12.18 -5.34 -4.81
C LYS A 75 -12.97 -5.19 -3.52
N ILE A 76 -12.33 -4.78 -2.42
CA ILE A 76 -13.00 -4.46 -1.15
C ILE A 76 -14.00 -3.32 -1.36
N CYS A 77 -13.61 -2.27 -2.09
CA CYS A 77 -14.51 -1.17 -2.42
C CYS A 77 -15.71 -1.61 -3.26
N VAL A 78 -15.58 -2.59 -4.15
CA VAL A 78 -16.73 -3.16 -4.88
C VAL A 78 -17.68 -3.87 -3.92
N LEU A 79 -17.17 -4.60 -2.92
CA LEU A 79 -18.00 -5.25 -1.90
C LEU A 79 -18.75 -4.23 -1.04
N ASN A 80 -18.08 -3.12 -0.68
CA ASN A 80 -18.61 -2.13 0.26
C ASN A 80 -19.43 -1.01 -0.40
N ALA A 81 -19.14 -0.65 -1.66
CA ALA A 81 -19.79 0.47 -2.36
C ALA A 81 -21.31 0.28 -2.47
N ALA A 82 -21.75 -0.94 -2.74
CA ALA A 82 -23.17 -1.29 -2.77
C ALA A 82 -23.86 -1.07 -1.42
N ALA A 83 -23.19 -1.39 -0.31
CA ALA A 83 -23.72 -1.23 1.03
C ALA A 83 -23.67 0.23 1.54
N ALA A 84 -22.65 0.98 1.14
CA ALA A 84 -22.38 2.33 1.65
C ALA A 84 -22.96 3.47 0.78
N GLY A 85 -23.57 3.17 -0.36
CA GLY A 85 -24.13 4.18 -1.28
C GLY A 85 -23.07 5.12 -1.87
N THR A 86 -21.81 4.71 -1.91
CA THR A 86 -20.69 5.47 -2.48
C THR A 86 -20.19 4.82 -3.77
N SER A 87 -19.48 5.56 -4.62
CA SER A 87 -18.86 4.97 -5.81
C SER A 87 -17.57 4.24 -5.46
N VAL A 88 -17.22 3.24 -6.27
CA VAL A 88 -15.97 2.50 -6.11
C VAL A 88 -14.77 3.44 -6.20
N GLU A 89 -14.81 4.44 -7.08
CA GLU A 89 -13.73 5.42 -7.27
C GLU A 89 -13.53 6.27 -6.02
N LYS A 90 -14.63 6.75 -5.40
CA LYS A 90 -14.55 7.50 -4.14
C LYS A 90 -13.97 6.65 -3.02
N CYS A 91 -14.42 5.39 -2.90
CA CYS A 91 -13.88 4.46 -1.92
C CYS A 91 -12.39 4.15 -2.12
N VAL A 92 -11.95 3.97 -3.37
CA VAL A 92 -10.53 3.69 -3.68
C VAL A 92 -9.66 4.91 -3.39
N ALA A 93 -10.15 6.12 -3.68
CA ALA A 93 -9.45 7.37 -3.42
C ALA A 93 -9.37 7.72 -1.92
N ASP A 94 -10.29 7.21 -1.11
CA ASP A 94 -10.35 7.49 0.33
C ASP A 94 -9.21 6.77 1.09
N PRO A 95 -8.24 7.49 1.68
CA PRO A 95 -7.16 6.88 2.46
C PRO A 95 -7.62 6.25 3.77
N ALA A 96 -8.82 6.58 4.28
CA ALA A 96 -9.38 5.99 5.50
C ALA A 96 -9.94 4.58 5.27
N VAL A 97 -10.22 4.20 4.01
CA VAL A 97 -10.64 2.85 3.66
C VAL A 97 -9.43 1.92 3.67
N VAL A 98 -9.23 1.27 4.82
CA VAL A 98 -8.16 0.29 5.07
C VAL A 98 -8.75 -0.89 5.84
N GLY A 99 -8.49 -2.11 5.34
CA GLY A 99 -8.98 -3.32 5.99
C GLY A 99 -8.30 -3.59 7.35
N PRO A 100 -8.91 -4.41 8.21
CA PRO A 100 -8.39 -4.65 9.56
C PRO A 100 -6.96 -5.19 9.60
N THR A 101 -6.66 -6.18 8.75
CA THR A 101 -5.33 -6.82 8.70
C THR A 101 -4.26 -5.83 8.25
N VAL A 102 -4.57 -5.00 7.24
CA VAL A 102 -3.65 -3.95 6.77
C VAL A 102 -3.41 -2.91 7.86
N ARG A 103 -4.47 -2.46 8.53
CA ARG A 103 -4.41 -1.44 9.60
C ARG A 103 -3.56 -1.88 10.78
N ASN A 104 -3.64 -3.16 11.15
CA ASN A 104 -2.92 -3.74 12.27
C ASN A 104 -1.48 -4.17 11.91
N GLY A 105 -1.09 -4.08 10.64
CA GLY A 105 0.24 -4.47 10.19
C GLY A 105 0.46 -5.98 10.12
N GLY A 106 -0.62 -6.76 10.09
CA GLY A 106 -0.62 -8.22 10.13
C GLY A 106 -1.54 -8.77 11.22
N ALA A 107 -1.69 -10.09 11.25
CA ALA A 107 -2.27 -10.84 12.34
C ALA A 107 -1.16 -11.39 13.24
#